data_AF-A0A3S1MRU2-F1
#
_entry.id   AF-A0A3S1MRU2-F1
#
_cell.length_a   1.000
_cell.length_b   1.000
_cell.length_c   1.000
_cell.angle_alpha   90.00
_cell.angle_beta   90.00
_cell.angle_gamma   90.00
#
_symmetry.space_group_name_H-M   'P 1'
#
loop_
_entity.id
_entity.type
_entity.pdbx_description
1 polymer ?
#
loop_
_entity_poly.entity_id
_entity_poly.type
_entity_poly.pdbx_seq_one_letter_code
_entity_poly.pdbx_strand_id
1 'polypeptide(L)'
;RVWADLGNDYPDGICLDAEGCVWYADVPNRHCVRVREGGAKIDRVEVDRGCFACMLGGADGRTLFIAAAEWRGFENMVSDARTGQVLGVAVSSPGAGWPSYTSGTR
;
A
#
# COMPACT_ATOMS: atom_id res chain seq x y z
N ARG A 1 -10.75 -19.78 2.16
CA ARG A 1 -10.44 -19.67 0.71
C ARG A 1 -9.25 -18.76 0.50
N VAL A 2 -8.54 -18.87 -0.62
CA VAL A 2 -7.64 -17.81 -1.08
C VAL A 2 -8.48 -16.58 -1.41
N TRP A 3 -8.15 -15.41 -0.87
CA TRP A 3 -8.86 -14.16 -1.16
C TRP A 3 -8.37 -13.56 -2.49
N ALA A 4 -7.05 -13.53 -2.71
CA ALA A 4 -6.40 -13.14 -3.95
C ALA A 4 -5.11 -13.95 -4.15
N ASP A 5 -4.91 -14.51 -5.36
CA ASP A 5 -3.62 -15.03 -5.80
C ASP A 5 -2.87 -13.90 -6.51
N LEU A 6 -1.67 -13.57 -6.04
CA LEU A 6 -0.89 -12.44 -6.53
C LEU A 6 0.31 -12.87 -7.38
N GLY A 7 0.50 -14.19 -7.58
CA GLY A 7 1.62 -14.75 -8.33
C GLY A 7 2.97 -14.46 -7.67
N ASN A 8 3.84 -13.77 -8.40
CA ASN A 8 5.22 -13.47 -7.98
C ASN A 8 5.38 -12.09 -7.31
N ASP A 9 4.29 -11.50 -6.83
CA ASP A 9 4.35 -10.27 -6.04
C ASP A 9 4.73 -10.58 -4.59
N TYR A 10 5.30 -9.60 -3.91
CA TYR A 10 5.78 -9.71 -2.53
C TYR A 10 5.05 -8.68 -1.66
N PRO A 11 3.74 -8.90 -1.37
CA PRO A 11 2.93 -7.95 -0.63
C PRO A 11 3.45 -7.77 0.81
N ASP A 12 3.59 -6.52 1.23
CA ASP A 12 3.96 -6.12 2.59
C ASP A 12 2.79 -5.34 3.22
N GLY A 13 2.94 -4.04 3.50
CA GLY A 13 1.86 -3.23 4.06
C GLY A 13 0.67 -3.05 3.11
N ILE A 14 -0.53 -3.04 3.70
CA ILE A 14 -1.82 -3.16 3.00
C ILE A 14 -2.85 -2.18 3.58
N CYS A 15 -3.78 -1.68 2.76
CA CYS A 15 -4.97 -0.95 3.21
C CYS A 15 -6.20 -1.24 2.33
N LEU A 16 -7.40 -0.97 2.84
CA LEU A 16 -8.65 -1.11 2.09
C LEU A 16 -9.17 0.25 1.62
N ASP A 17 -9.79 0.25 0.44
CA ASP A 17 -10.56 1.37 -0.07
C ASP A 17 -12.08 1.20 0.13
N ALA A 18 -12.84 2.26 -0.11
CA ALA A 18 -14.29 2.30 0.06
C ALA A 18 -15.06 1.41 -0.94
N GLU A 19 -14.42 0.93 -2.00
CA GLU A 19 -14.99 -0.03 -2.96
C GLU A 19 -14.71 -1.48 -2.54
N GLY A 20 -14.07 -1.70 -1.39
CA GLY A 20 -13.70 -3.02 -0.89
C GLY A 20 -12.50 -3.63 -1.62
N CYS A 21 -11.76 -2.85 -2.42
CA CYS A 21 -10.51 -3.28 -2.99
C CYS A 21 -9.37 -3.10 -1.98
N VAL A 22 -8.32 -3.88 -2.17
CA VAL A 22 -7.10 -3.85 -1.37
C VAL A 22 -6.02 -3.12 -2.14
N TRP A 23 -5.32 -2.20 -1.49
CA TRP A 23 -3.99 -1.76 -1.92
C TRP A 23 -2.94 -2.50 -1.12
N TYR A 24 -1.94 -3.08 -1.78
CA TYR A 24 -0.72 -3.57 -1.12
C TYR A 24 0.52 -2.90 -1.70
N ALA A 25 1.52 -2.72 -0.84
CA ALA A 25 2.87 -2.34 -1.22
C ALA A 25 3.70 -3.59 -1.58
N ASP A 26 4.57 -3.46 -2.57
CA ASP A 26 5.51 -4.50 -3.01
C ASP A 26 6.95 -3.95 -2.98
N VAL A 27 7.75 -4.50 -2.06
CA VAL A 27 9.10 -4.02 -1.75
C VAL A 27 10.06 -4.25 -2.92
N PRO A 28 10.35 -5.49 -3.37
CA PRO A 28 11.32 -5.71 -4.44
C PRO A 28 10.85 -5.18 -5.79
N ASN A 29 9.54 -5.17 -6.06
CA ASN A 29 9.02 -4.78 -7.36
C ASN A 29 8.74 -3.26 -7.48
N ARG A 30 8.85 -2.48 -6.39
CA ARG A 30 8.79 -1.00 -6.39
C ARG A 30 7.44 -0.44 -6.83
N HIS A 31 6.36 -1.01 -6.33
CA HIS A 31 5.02 -0.55 -6.65
C HIS A 31 4.02 -0.80 -5.53
N CYS A 32 2.91 -0.08 -5.58
CA CYS A 32 1.68 -0.46 -4.90
C CYS A 32 0.67 -0.95 -5.95
N VAL A 33 -0.12 -1.97 -5.63
CA VAL A 33 -1.15 -2.51 -6.54
C VAL A 33 -2.50 -2.50 -5.85
N ARG A 34 -3.53 -2.12 -6.60
CA ARG A 34 -4.92 -2.25 -6.20
C ARG A 34 -5.49 -3.55 -6.75
N VAL A 35 -6.07 -4.37 -5.89
CA VAL A 35 -6.56 -5.70 -6.23
C VAL A 35 -7.98 -5.92 -5.70
N ARG A 36 -8.82 -6.58 -6.50
CA ARG A 36 -10.15 -7.05 -6.09
C ARG A 36 -10.07 -8.44 -5.48
N GLU A 37 -11.10 -8.80 -4.74
CA GLU A 37 -11.31 -10.21 -4.37
C GLU A 37 -11.26 -11.09 -5.63
N GLY A 38 -10.57 -12.22 -5.54
CA GLY A 38 -10.24 -13.10 -6.66
C GLY A 38 -8.89 -12.81 -7.31
N GLY A 39 -8.18 -11.73 -6.93
CA GLY A 39 -6.81 -11.46 -7.38
C GLY A 39 -6.68 -10.61 -8.63
N ALA A 40 -7.79 -10.07 -9.16
CA ALA A 40 -7.73 -9.16 -10.28
C ALA A 40 -7.02 -7.85 -9.88
N LYS A 41 -5.81 -7.64 -10.41
CA LYS A 41 -5.03 -6.40 -10.27
C LYS A 41 -5.65 -5.34 -11.21
N ILE A 42 -6.15 -4.26 -10.64
CA ILE A 42 -6.98 -3.27 -11.35
C ILE A 42 -6.36 -1.87 -11.40
N ASP A 43 -5.31 -1.64 -10.61
CA ASP A 43 -4.52 -0.40 -10.63
C ASP A 43 -3.11 -0.66 -10.09
N ARG A 44 -2.17 0.22 -10.43
CA ARG A 44 -0.76 0.11 -10.05
C ARG A 44 -0.12 1.50 -9.99
N VAL A 45 0.56 1.77 -8.88
CA VAL A 45 1.39 2.96 -8.69
C VAL A 45 2.85 2.51 -8.62
N GLU A 46 3.64 2.86 -9.64
CA GLU A 46 5.08 2.60 -9.66
C GLU A 46 5.85 3.76 -9.04
N VAL A 47 6.94 3.44 -8.36
CA VAL A 47 7.86 4.44 -7.78
C VAL A 47 9.32 4.02 -8.02
N ASP A 48 10.26 4.88 -7.68
CA ASP A 48 11.68 4.67 -7.94
C ASP A 48 12.40 3.77 -6.91
N ARG A 49 11.68 3.28 -5.89
CA ARG A 49 12.25 2.54 -4.73
C ARG A 49 11.27 1.52 -4.16
N GLY A 50 11.71 0.68 -3.22
CA GLY A 50 10.84 -0.37 -2.66
C GLY A 50 9.72 0.19 -1.80
N CYS A 51 8.49 -0.31 -1.98
CA CYS A 51 7.32 0.09 -1.20
C CYS A 51 7.11 -0.87 -0.04
N PHE A 52 7.18 -0.39 1.20
CA PHE A 52 7.04 -1.21 2.41
C PHE A 52 5.63 -1.14 2.99
N ALA A 53 4.96 0.01 2.88
CA ALA A 53 3.58 0.15 3.30
C ALA A 53 2.84 1.18 2.48
N CYS A 54 1.51 1.06 2.44
CA CYS A 54 0.65 2.04 1.83
C CYS A 54 -0.62 2.28 2.65
N MET A 55 -1.12 3.52 2.65
CA MET A 55 -2.36 3.90 3.33
C MET A 55 -3.08 5.00 2.55
N LEU A 56 -4.40 4.87 2.41
CA LEU A 56 -5.26 5.92 1.86
C LEU A 56 -5.55 6.98 2.91
N GLY A 57 -5.44 8.25 2.52
CA GLY A 57 -5.66 9.40 3.38
C GLY A 57 -5.81 10.70 2.60
N GLY A 58 -5.52 11.82 3.25
CA GLY A 58 -5.80 13.15 2.69
C GLY A 58 -7.20 13.63 3.02
N ALA A 59 -7.51 14.89 2.69
CA ALA A 59 -8.77 15.54 3.08
C ALA A 59 -10.02 14.84 2.52
N ASP A 60 -9.91 14.23 1.34
CA ASP A 60 -10.96 13.47 0.66
C ASP A 60 -10.72 11.95 0.68
N GLY A 61 -9.66 11.49 1.37
CA GLY A 61 -9.28 10.08 1.43
C GLY A 61 -8.64 9.52 0.15
N ARG A 62 -8.37 10.34 -0.86
CA ARG A 62 -7.95 9.91 -2.22
C ARG A 62 -6.45 10.07 -2.50
N THR A 63 -5.64 10.23 -1.46
CA THR A 63 -4.18 10.17 -1.57
C THR A 63 -3.69 8.83 -1.05
N LEU A 64 -3.03 8.04 -1.91
CA LEU A 64 -2.26 6.89 -1.48
C LEU A 64 -0.90 7.38 -0.97
N PHE A 65 -0.70 7.32 0.34
CA PHE A 65 0.61 7.51 0.95
C PHE A 65 1.40 6.22 0.91
N ILE A 66 2.69 6.31 0.58
CA ILE A 66 3.57 5.15 0.44
C ILE A 66 4.83 5.38 1.28
N ALA A 67 5.12 4.45 2.20
CA ALA A 67 6.40 4.40 2.90
C ALA A 67 7.39 3.61 2.03
N ALA A 68 8.42 4.28 1.54
CA ALA A 68 9.29 3.73 0.51
C ALA A 68 10.78 4.00 0.80
N ALA A 69 11.66 3.07 0.46
CA ALA A 69 13.11 3.21 0.62
C ALA A 69 13.85 2.41 -0.47
N GLU A 70 15.12 2.73 -0.73
CA GLU A 70 15.92 1.89 -1.65
C GLU A 70 16.06 0.48 -1.08
N TRP A 71 15.50 -0.51 -1.78
CA TRP A 71 15.63 -1.92 -1.45
C TRP A 71 16.82 -2.53 -2.18
N ARG A 72 17.77 -3.08 -1.42
CA ARG A 72 19.04 -3.62 -1.94
C ARG A 72 19.24 -5.10 -1.65
N GLY A 73 18.17 -5.84 -1.36
CA GLY A 73 18.23 -7.27 -0.99
C GLY A 73 18.39 -7.51 0.52
N PHE A 74 18.12 -8.74 0.94
CA PHE A 74 18.13 -9.16 2.34
C PHE A 74 19.52 -9.04 2.98
N GLU A 75 20.57 -9.25 2.20
CA GLU A 75 21.96 -9.12 2.59
C GLU A 75 22.36 -7.68 2.94
N ASN A 76 21.56 -6.70 2.53
CA ASN A 76 21.79 -5.26 2.73
C ASN A 76 20.72 -4.61 3.62
N MET A 77 20.02 -5.37 4.47
CA MET A 77 18.98 -4.85 5.38
C MET A 77 19.50 -3.79 6.38
N VAL A 78 20.77 -3.90 6.78
CA VAL A 78 21.43 -2.92 7.65
C VAL A 78 22.34 -2.05 6.79
N SER A 79 22.00 -0.76 6.68
CA SER A 79 22.75 0.23 5.92
C SER A 79 22.66 1.59 6.61
N ASP A 80 23.74 2.37 6.55
CA ASP A 80 23.74 3.75 7.02
C ASP A 80 22.99 4.71 6.06
N ALA A 81 22.64 4.24 4.86
CA ALA A 81 21.95 5.03 3.86
C ALA A 81 20.52 5.39 4.32
N ARG A 82 20.22 6.69 4.40
CA ARG A 82 18.91 7.21 4.81
C ARG A 82 18.04 7.54 3.59
N THR A 83 17.60 6.48 2.90
CA THR A 83 16.86 6.59 1.63
C THR A 83 15.34 6.57 1.80
N GLY A 84 14.84 6.50 3.04
CA GLY A 84 13.41 6.46 3.36
C GLY A 84 12.69 7.75 2.95
N GLN A 85 11.51 7.59 2.34
CA GLN A 85 10.62 8.66 1.90
C GLN A 85 9.16 8.28 2.17
N VAL A 86 8.34 9.30 2.38
CA VAL A 86 6.87 9.18 2.30
C VAL A 86 6.44 9.86 1.01
N LEU A 87 5.90 9.07 0.08
CA LEU A 87 5.38 9.53 -1.20
C LEU A 87 3.86 9.68 -1.11
N GLY A 88 3.28 10.52 -1.97
CA GLY A 88 1.84 10.70 -2.07
C GLY A 88 1.41 10.73 -3.53
N VAL A 89 0.41 9.92 -3.88
CA VAL A 89 -0.13 9.82 -5.24
C VAL A 89 -1.66 9.88 -5.18
N ALA A 90 -2.28 10.68 -6.05
CA ALA A 90 -3.74 10.75 -6.15
C ALA A 90 -4.29 9.46 -6.77
N VAL A 91 -5.39 8.94 -6.23
CA VAL A 91 -6.04 7.70 -6.69
C VAL A 91 -7.56 7.87 -6.82
N SER A 92 -8.19 6.94 -7.55
CA SER A 92 -9.61 7.05 -7.92
C SER A 92 -10.61 6.66 -6.84
N SER A 93 -10.20 5.99 -5.77
CA SER A 93 -11.09 5.50 -4.69
C SER A 93 -10.58 5.96 -3.32
N PRO A 94 -11.46 6.47 -2.43
CA PRO A 94 -11.03 6.89 -1.10
C PRO A 94 -10.81 5.70 -0.17
N GLY A 95 -10.14 5.91 0.96
CA GLY A 95 -9.97 4.90 2.00
C GLY A 95 -11.31 4.40 2.58
N ALA A 96 -11.32 3.17 3.11
CA ALA A 96 -12.50 2.53 3.72
C ALA A 96 -13.00 3.19 5.04
N GLY A 97 -12.42 4.33 5.42
CA GLY A 97 -12.68 5.01 6.67
C GLY A 97 -11.81 4.50 7.83
N TRP A 98 -12.14 4.96 9.03
CA TRP A 98 -11.48 4.50 10.25
C TRP A 98 -12.23 3.29 10.82
N PRO A 99 -11.53 2.30 11.41
CA PRO A 99 -12.19 1.31 12.24
C PRO A 99 -13.07 2.06 13.23
N SER A 100 -14.38 1.82 13.19
CA SER A 100 -15.31 2.51 14.06
C SER A 100 -14.94 2.20 15.51
N TYR A 101 -14.40 3.19 16.23
CA TYR A 101 -14.66 3.23 17.66
C TYR A 101 -16.14 3.55 17.80
N THR A 102 -16.95 2.53 18.07
CA THR A 102 -18.26 2.72 18.69
C THR A 102 -18.03 3.14 20.14
N SER A 103 -17.44 4.32 20.37
CA SER A 103 -17.49 4.95 21.69
C SER A 103 -18.90 5.55 21.80
N GLY A 104 -19.79 4.78 22.46
CA GLY A 104 -21.14 5.21 22.80
C GLY A 104 -21.21 6.31 23.86
N THR A 105 -20.11 7.04 24.11
CA THR A 105 -20.04 8.17 25.02
C THR A 105 -18.77 8.96 24.73
N ARG A 106 -18.94 10.25 24.48
CA ARG A 106 -17.95 11.30 24.73
C ARG A 106 -18.37 12.03 25.99
#